data_AF-A0A4Z2BXD2-F1
#
_entry.id   AF-A0A4Z2BXD2-F1
#
_cell.length_a   1.000
_cell.length_b   1.000
_cell.length_c   1.000
_cell.angle_alpha   90.00
_cell.angle_beta   90.00
_cell.angle_gamma   90.00
#
_symmetry.space_group_name_H-M   'P 1'
#
loop_
_entity.id
_entity.type
_entity.pdbx_description
1 polymer ?
#
loop_
_entity_poly.entity_id
_entity_poly.type
_entity_poly.pdbx_seq_one_letter_code
_entity_poly.pdbx_strand_id
1 'polypeptide(L)'
;QHVDECRDVDACPDQVSGFKEEVKWLIEKLLQELEDQFKEDVKPYLRRMMTRKWMSNDEDFAKLQSRIDSLAEHCSLMRPAPAQEFASRLHYHVVREYIGQLMKSNYSCKSRKHEKAAAKIRDQWEDLRALFKDMRSTHEWLHDVGEDLSDIIGQKNKRDIKTHLQPVVEHYPDFSRKHLVAVLYFRGLMRGREYQLILQKLTELKKQRGSSNTRRVLFATIPATVNTDCLSNLPLSCLSLLS
;
A
#
# COMPACT_ATOMS: atom_id res chain seq x y z
N GLN A 1 -72.71 -5.60 17.04
CA GLN A 1 -71.51 -5.76 17.87
C GLN A 1 -70.94 -7.15 17.63
N HIS A 2 -69.89 -7.25 16.82
CA HIS A 2 -68.87 -8.28 16.98
C HIS A 2 -67.60 -7.73 16.33
N VAL A 3 -66.74 -7.21 17.18
CA VAL A 3 -65.37 -6.80 16.89
C VAL A 3 -64.49 -7.88 17.53
N ASP A 4 -63.30 -8.07 16.95
CA ASP A 4 -62.23 -8.99 17.31
C ASP A 4 -62.44 -10.46 16.90
N GLU A 5 -61.43 -11.14 16.36
CA GLU A 5 -60.01 -11.01 16.68
C GLU A 5 -59.20 -11.46 15.46
N CYS A 6 -58.54 -10.52 14.76
CA CYS A 6 -57.54 -10.89 13.77
C CYS A 6 -56.30 -11.29 14.55
N ARG A 7 -56.11 -12.59 14.79
CA ARG A 7 -54.88 -13.12 15.40
C ARG A 7 -53.70 -12.71 14.53
N ASP A 8 -52.94 -11.73 15.01
CA ASP A 8 -51.57 -11.50 14.58
C ASP A 8 -50.82 -12.81 14.78
N VAL A 9 -50.49 -13.46 13.67
CA VAL A 9 -49.61 -14.62 13.64
C VAL A 9 -48.24 -14.11 14.05
N ASP A 10 -47.79 -14.53 15.23
CA ASP A 10 -46.48 -14.34 15.82
C ASP A 10 -45.38 -14.22 14.75
N ALA A 11 -44.96 -12.99 14.47
CA ALA A 11 -43.69 -12.74 13.81
C ALA A 11 -42.59 -13.07 14.83
N CYS A 12 -42.10 -14.31 14.81
CA CYS A 12 -41.09 -14.81 15.75
C CYS A 12 -39.76 -14.05 15.53
N PRO A 13 -39.40 -13.08 16.40
CA PRO A 13 -38.29 -12.16 16.14
C PRO A 13 -36.93 -12.88 16.06
N ASP A 14 -36.81 -13.98 16.82
CA ASP A 14 -35.58 -14.76 16.94
C ASP A 14 -35.23 -15.49 15.64
N GLN A 15 -36.21 -16.02 14.91
CA GLN A 15 -36.01 -16.71 13.63
C GLN A 15 -35.57 -15.73 12.53
N VAL A 16 -36.15 -14.52 12.52
CA VAL A 16 -35.76 -13.45 11.58
C VAL A 16 -34.34 -12.96 11.87
N SER A 17 -33.95 -12.89 13.14
CA SER A 17 -32.57 -12.53 13.52
C SER A 17 -31.55 -13.59 13.09
N GLY A 18 -31.86 -14.88 13.30
CA GLY A 18 -31.00 -15.99 12.86
C GLY A 18 -30.78 -15.99 11.35
N PHE A 19 -31.86 -15.88 10.57
CA PHE A 19 -31.76 -15.81 9.10
C PHE A 19 -30.95 -14.60 8.61
N LYS A 20 -31.07 -13.45 9.28
CA LYS A 20 -30.28 -12.26 8.95
C LYS A 20 -28.78 -12.47 9.14
N GLU A 21 -28.38 -13.16 10.21
CA GLU A 21 -26.97 -13.49 10.45
C GLU A 21 -26.46 -14.52 9.43
N GLU A 22 -27.26 -15.52 9.04
CA GLU A 22 -26.90 -16.47 7.98
C GLU A 22 -26.69 -15.76 6.63
N VAL A 23 -27.58 -14.85 6.24
CA VAL A 23 -27.44 -14.06 5.01
C VAL A 23 -26.19 -13.18 5.07
N LYS A 24 -25.92 -12.54 6.21
CA LYS A 24 -24.72 -11.73 6.40
C LYS A 24 -23.45 -12.57 6.27
N TRP A 25 -23.43 -13.76 6.87
CA TRP A 25 -22.34 -14.71 6.75
C TRP A 25 -22.12 -15.16 5.31
N LEU A 26 -23.20 -15.48 4.57
CA LEU A 26 -23.12 -15.85 3.16
C LEU A 26 -22.55 -14.72 2.29
N ILE A 27 -22.98 -13.47 2.52
CA ILE A 27 -22.44 -12.30 1.82
C ILE A 27 -20.94 -12.17 2.11
N GLU A 28 -20.54 -12.24 3.38
CA GLU A 28 -19.14 -12.11 3.78
C GLU A 28 -18.28 -13.22 3.16
N LYS A 29 -18.78 -14.46 3.15
CA LYS A 29 -18.08 -15.60 2.56
C LYS A 29 -17.91 -15.44 1.04
N LEU A 30 -18.94 -14.94 0.35
CA LEU A 30 -18.87 -14.64 -1.08
C LEU A 30 -17.86 -13.52 -1.37
N LEU A 31 -17.88 -12.44 -0.59
CA LEU A 31 -16.91 -11.35 -0.72
C LEU A 31 -15.48 -11.86 -0.55
N GLN A 32 -15.24 -12.71 0.44
CA GLN A 32 -13.92 -13.30 0.67
C GLN A 32 -13.45 -14.13 -0.53
N GLU A 33 -14.32 -14.95 -1.10
CA GLU A 33 -13.97 -15.79 -2.25
C GLU A 33 -13.65 -14.94 -3.49
N LEU A 34 -14.47 -13.92 -3.77
CA LEU A 34 -14.22 -12.97 -4.86
C LEU A 34 -12.93 -12.18 -4.65
N GLU A 35 -12.63 -11.81 -3.41
CA GLU A 35 -11.39 -11.12 -3.05
C GLU A 35 -10.19 -12.02 -3.35
N ASP A 36 -10.22 -13.27 -2.91
CA ASP A 36 -9.11 -14.20 -3.07
C ASP A 36 -8.91 -14.59 -4.55
N GLN A 37 -9.98 -14.75 -5.32
CA GLN A 37 -9.91 -14.91 -6.76
C GLN A 37 -9.25 -13.70 -7.43
N PHE A 38 -9.70 -12.48 -7.10
CA PHE A 38 -9.10 -11.26 -7.64
C PHE A 38 -7.62 -11.17 -7.33
N LYS A 39 -7.22 -11.44 -6.07
CA LYS A 39 -5.81 -11.41 -5.65
C LYS A 39 -4.96 -12.32 -6.52
N GLU A 40 -5.40 -13.56 -6.77
CA GLU A 40 -4.64 -14.49 -7.62
C GLU A 40 -4.58 -14.02 -9.08
N ASP A 41 -5.67 -13.45 -9.60
CA ASP A 41 -5.73 -12.93 -10.97
C ASP A 41 -4.79 -11.74 -11.21
N VAL A 42 -4.66 -10.82 -10.24
CA VAL A 42 -3.83 -9.61 -10.40
C VAL A 42 -2.37 -9.77 -9.98
N LYS A 43 -2.07 -10.79 -9.17
CA LYS A 43 -0.73 -11.15 -8.71
C LYS A 43 0.35 -11.20 -9.79
N PRO A 44 0.16 -11.83 -10.97
CA PRO A 44 1.20 -11.85 -12.01
C PRO A 44 1.56 -10.45 -12.53
N TYR A 45 0.58 -9.54 -12.58
CA TYR A 45 0.78 -8.17 -13.03
C TYR A 45 1.49 -7.33 -11.96
N LEU A 46 0.99 -7.39 -10.72
CA LEU A 46 1.56 -6.66 -9.59
C LEU A 46 3.01 -7.05 -9.31
N ARG A 47 3.38 -8.33 -9.42
CA ARG A 47 4.76 -8.81 -9.25
C ARG A 47 5.77 -8.21 -10.24
N ARG A 48 5.29 -7.63 -11.35
CA ARG A 48 6.15 -7.04 -12.39
C ARG A 48 6.33 -5.54 -12.23
N MET A 49 5.60 -4.89 -11.32
CA MET A 49 5.81 -3.49 -10.98
C MET A 49 7.22 -3.26 -10.43
N MET A 50 7.75 -2.05 -10.62
CA MET A 50 9.08 -1.65 -10.15
C MET A 50 10.24 -2.51 -10.69
N THR A 51 10.03 -3.26 -11.76
CA THR A 51 11.09 -4.00 -12.46
C THR A 51 11.72 -3.19 -13.58
N ARG A 52 12.83 -3.68 -14.14
CA ARG A 52 13.43 -3.10 -15.35
C ARG A 52 12.46 -3.06 -16.54
N LYS A 53 11.60 -4.08 -16.70
CA LYS A 53 10.62 -4.16 -17.79
C LYS A 53 9.51 -3.12 -17.61
N TRP A 54 9.01 -2.96 -16.38
CA TRP A 54 8.01 -1.95 -16.02
C TRP A 54 8.44 -0.52 -16.40
N MET A 55 9.73 -0.18 -16.28
CA MET A 55 10.25 1.14 -16.70
C MET A 55 10.05 1.49 -18.19
N SER A 56 9.80 0.50 -19.04
CA SER A 56 9.66 0.66 -20.49
C SER A 56 8.34 0.13 -21.05
N ASN A 57 7.47 -0.47 -20.23
CA ASN A 57 6.24 -1.12 -20.68
C ASN A 57 5.14 -0.93 -19.63
N ASP A 58 3.92 -0.63 -20.09
CA ASP A 58 2.71 -0.44 -19.28
C ASP A 58 1.70 -1.59 -19.40
N GLU A 59 1.95 -2.60 -20.21
CA GLU A 59 1.06 -3.73 -20.47
C GLU A 59 0.60 -4.44 -19.20
N ASP A 60 1.52 -4.70 -18.26
CA ASP A 60 1.16 -5.35 -16.99
C ASP A 60 0.26 -4.42 -16.14
N PHE A 61 0.48 -3.11 -16.18
CA PHE A 61 -0.38 -2.14 -15.46
C PHE A 61 -1.75 -1.99 -16.13
N ALA A 62 -1.80 -1.92 -17.46
CA ALA A 62 -3.05 -1.90 -18.22
C ALA A 62 -3.90 -3.15 -17.97
N LYS A 63 -3.26 -4.34 -17.85
CA LYS A 63 -3.96 -5.57 -17.47
C LYS A 63 -4.49 -5.51 -16.04
N LEU A 64 -3.73 -4.94 -15.10
CA LEU A 64 -4.22 -4.68 -13.74
C LEU A 64 -5.45 -3.77 -13.75
N GLN A 65 -5.40 -2.64 -14.47
CA GLN A 65 -6.52 -1.70 -14.60
C GLN A 65 -7.75 -2.40 -15.18
N SER A 66 -7.62 -3.09 -16.32
CA SER A 66 -8.71 -3.82 -16.96
C SER A 66 -9.37 -4.85 -16.03
N ARG A 67 -8.60 -5.52 -15.17
CA ARG A 67 -9.16 -6.45 -14.16
C ARG A 67 -9.89 -5.73 -13.03
N ILE A 68 -9.43 -4.55 -12.62
CA ILE A 68 -10.14 -3.71 -11.64
C ILE A 68 -11.45 -3.20 -12.26
N ASP A 69 -11.42 -2.68 -13.50
CA ASP A 69 -12.60 -2.19 -14.22
C ASP A 69 -13.67 -3.27 -14.37
N SER A 70 -13.28 -4.46 -14.85
CA SER A 70 -14.20 -5.59 -14.99
C SER A 70 -14.87 -5.96 -13.66
N LEU A 71 -14.13 -5.83 -12.55
CA LEU A 71 -14.67 -6.11 -11.22
C LEU A 71 -15.54 -4.96 -10.70
N ALA A 72 -15.24 -3.71 -11.06
CA ALA A 72 -16.09 -2.55 -10.77
C ALA A 72 -17.47 -2.69 -11.43
N GLU A 73 -17.52 -3.17 -12.69
CA GLU A 73 -18.78 -3.48 -13.36
C GLU A 73 -19.60 -4.50 -12.57
N HIS A 74 -18.98 -5.57 -12.06
CA HIS A 74 -19.68 -6.53 -11.20
C HIS A 74 -20.11 -5.92 -9.85
N CYS A 75 -19.29 -5.06 -9.25
CA CYS A 75 -19.63 -4.36 -8.01
C CYS A 75 -20.85 -3.45 -8.18
N SER A 76 -21.10 -2.92 -9.38
CA SER A 76 -22.27 -2.09 -9.68
C SER A 76 -23.60 -2.84 -9.52
N LEU A 77 -23.56 -4.18 -9.61
CA LEU A 77 -24.73 -5.06 -9.42
C LEU A 77 -24.97 -5.42 -7.95
N MET A 78 -24.04 -5.07 -7.06
CA MET A 78 -24.11 -5.39 -5.64
C MET A 78 -24.82 -4.29 -4.85
N ARG A 79 -25.28 -4.63 -3.63
CA ARG A 79 -25.77 -3.62 -2.70
C ARG A 79 -24.63 -2.65 -2.32
N PRO A 80 -24.92 -1.34 -2.11
CA PRO A 80 -23.88 -0.33 -1.91
C PRO A 80 -22.89 -0.62 -0.77
N ALA A 81 -23.36 -1.09 0.39
CA ALA A 81 -22.50 -1.31 1.55
C ALA A 81 -21.49 -2.46 1.33
N PRO A 82 -21.90 -3.69 0.93
CA PRO A 82 -20.96 -4.74 0.53
C PRO A 82 -20.00 -4.34 -0.60
N ALA A 83 -20.49 -3.60 -1.61
CA ALA A 83 -19.66 -3.14 -2.72
C ALA A 83 -18.53 -2.19 -2.26
N GLN A 84 -18.87 -1.22 -1.42
CA GLN A 84 -17.90 -0.27 -0.86
C GLN A 84 -16.86 -0.96 0.05
N GLU A 85 -17.31 -1.91 0.88
CA GLU A 85 -16.41 -2.69 1.73
C GLU A 85 -15.45 -3.53 0.88
N PHE A 86 -15.97 -4.22 -0.13
CA PHE A 86 -15.18 -5.01 -1.06
C PHE A 86 -14.15 -4.13 -1.80
N ALA A 87 -14.58 -3.02 -2.40
CA ALA A 87 -13.68 -2.05 -3.04
C ALA A 87 -12.59 -1.53 -2.10
N SER A 88 -12.91 -1.36 -0.82
CA SER A 88 -11.98 -0.96 0.23
C SER A 88 -10.89 -2.02 0.48
N ARG A 89 -11.26 -3.31 0.51
CA ARG A 89 -10.31 -4.44 0.66
C ARG A 89 -9.39 -4.56 -0.57
N LEU A 90 -9.96 -4.42 -1.76
CA LEU A 90 -9.20 -4.46 -3.02
C LEU A 90 -8.21 -3.30 -3.13
N HIS A 91 -8.65 -2.07 -2.80
CA HIS A 91 -7.81 -0.88 -2.79
C HIS A 91 -6.58 -1.09 -1.92
N TYR A 92 -6.80 -1.55 -0.68
CA TYR A 92 -5.71 -1.86 0.24
C TYR A 92 -4.76 -2.93 -0.31
N HIS A 93 -5.29 -4.01 -0.88
CA HIS A 93 -4.48 -5.07 -1.47
C HIS A 93 -3.59 -4.57 -2.61
N VAL A 94 -4.17 -3.87 -3.59
CA VAL A 94 -3.45 -3.37 -4.77
C VAL A 94 -2.34 -2.40 -4.36
N VAL A 95 -2.65 -1.45 -3.48
CA VAL A 95 -1.65 -0.50 -2.96
C VAL A 95 -0.53 -1.24 -2.22
N ARG A 96 -0.88 -2.19 -1.34
CA ARG A 96 0.11 -2.98 -0.58
C ARG A 96 1.05 -3.76 -1.49
N GLU A 97 0.54 -4.44 -2.51
CA GLU A 97 1.35 -5.24 -3.43
C GLU A 97 2.19 -4.40 -4.39
N TYR A 98 1.65 -3.27 -4.87
CA TYR A 98 2.36 -2.33 -5.72
C TYR A 98 3.55 -1.72 -4.98
N ILE A 99 3.30 -1.12 -3.81
CA ILE A 99 4.33 -0.55 -2.94
C ILE A 99 5.26 -1.66 -2.42
N GLY A 100 4.74 -2.86 -2.20
CA GLY A 100 5.53 -4.04 -1.86
C GLY A 100 6.63 -4.36 -2.88
N GLN A 101 6.39 -4.15 -4.18
CA GLN A 101 7.46 -4.34 -5.17
C GLN A 101 8.59 -3.32 -5.02
N LEU A 102 8.25 -2.08 -4.65
CA LEU A 102 9.24 -1.03 -4.37
C LEU A 102 10.13 -1.43 -3.18
N MET A 103 9.55 -2.08 -2.16
CA MET A 103 10.25 -2.50 -0.95
C MET A 103 11.17 -3.72 -1.14
N LYS A 104 11.03 -4.47 -2.25
CA LYS A 104 11.84 -5.66 -2.53
C LYS A 104 13.26 -5.36 -2.96
N SER A 105 13.57 -4.13 -3.36
CA SER A 105 14.91 -3.72 -3.82
C SER A 105 15.45 -4.54 -5.01
N ASN A 106 14.56 -4.96 -5.94
CA ASN A 106 14.94 -5.79 -7.10
C ASN A 106 15.53 -4.99 -8.28
N TYR A 107 15.30 -3.68 -8.32
CA TYR A 107 15.77 -2.81 -9.39
C TYR A 107 16.17 -1.43 -8.84
N SER A 108 17.11 -0.78 -9.50
CA SER A 108 17.61 0.53 -9.09
C SER A 108 17.68 1.51 -10.27
N CYS A 109 16.94 2.59 -10.15
CA CYS A 109 16.75 3.67 -11.12
C CYS A 109 17.88 4.71 -11.07
N LYS A 110 19.14 4.27 -11.19
CA LYS A 110 20.32 5.14 -11.15
C LYS A 110 20.27 6.28 -12.18
N SER A 111 20.93 7.39 -11.86
CA SER A 111 20.99 8.60 -12.70
C SER A 111 19.57 9.11 -13.01
N ARG A 112 19.33 9.76 -14.16
CA ARG A 112 18.02 10.36 -14.51
C ARG A 112 16.84 9.37 -14.56
N LYS A 113 17.06 8.06 -14.43
CA LYS A 113 15.97 7.07 -14.40
C LYS A 113 15.04 7.24 -13.21
N HIS A 114 15.52 7.77 -12.07
CA HIS A 114 14.67 7.98 -10.91
C HIS A 114 13.57 9.01 -11.17
N GLU A 115 13.84 10.04 -11.96
CA GLU A 115 12.83 11.05 -12.34
C GLU A 115 11.73 10.42 -13.20
N LYS A 116 12.13 9.61 -14.20
CA LYS A 116 11.17 8.86 -15.03
C LYS A 116 10.35 7.87 -14.20
N ALA A 117 11.00 7.17 -13.27
CA ALA A 117 10.32 6.22 -12.40
C ALA A 117 9.29 6.93 -11.49
N ALA A 118 9.66 8.06 -10.90
CA ALA A 118 8.76 8.85 -10.07
C ALA A 118 7.56 9.38 -10.87
N ALA A 119 7.78 9.95 -12.06
CA ALA A 119 6.69 10.40 -12.93
C ALA A 119 5.74 9.24 -13.26
N LYS A 120 6.28 8.08 -13.67
CA LYS A 120 5.50 6.89 -13.95
C LYS A 120 4.71 6.38 -12.74
N ILE A 121 5.28 6.45 -11.53
CA ILE A 121 4.55 6.10 -10.30
C ILE A 121 3.37 7.04 -10.13
N ARG A 122 3.53 8.36 -10.26
CA ARG A 122 2.43 9.33 -10.13
C ARG A 122 1.31 9.06 -11.14
N ASP A 123 1.66 8.88 -12.41
CA ASP A 123 0.67 8.61 -13.47
C ASP A 123 -0.15 7.36 -13.12
N GLN A 124 0.53 6.26 -12.77
CA GLN A 124 -0.14 5.02 -12.36
C GLN A 124 -0.90 5.16 -11.04
N TRP A 125 -0.45 6.03 -10.13
CA TRP A 125 -1.12 6.25 -8.85
C TRP A 125 -2.42 7.01 -9.02
N GLU A 126 -2.44 8.03 -9.89
CA GLU A 126 -3.65 8.78 -10.21
C GLU A 126 -4.69 7.91 -10.91
N ASP A 127 -4.26 7.00 -11.78
CA ASP A 127 -5.14 5.99 -12.37
C ASP A 127 -5.77 5.09 -11.29
N LEU A 128 -4.96 4.54 -10.38
CA LEU A 128 -5.46 3.70 -9.28
C LEU A 128 -6.39 4.49 -8.34
N ARG A 129 -6.05 5.75 -8.04
CA ARG A 129 -6.88 6.66 -7.24
C ARG A 129 -8.24 6.85 -7.90
N ALA A 130 -8.28 7.12 -9.20
CA ALA A 130 -9.51 7.32 -9.95
C ALA A 130 -10.39 6.07 -9.92
N LEU A 131 -9.81 4.89 -10.19
CA LEU A 131 -10.50 3.60 -10.16
C LEU A 131 -11.16 3.32 -8.80
N PHE A 132 -10.39 3.40 -7.72
CA PHE A 132 -10.92 3.07 -6.40
C PHE A 132 -11.84 4.16 -5.83
N LYS A 133 -11.71 5.40 -6.30
CA LYS A 133 -12.68 6.46 -6.01
C LYS A 133 -14.03 6.20 -6.67
N ASP A 134 -14.04 5.77 -7.93
CA ASP A 134 -15.28 5.41 -8.65
C ASP A 134 -15.99 4.22 -7.97
N MET A 135 -15.23 3.23 -7.53
CA MET A 135 -15.72 2.11 -6.71
C MET A 135 -16.10 2.50 -5.27
N ARG A 136 -16.00 3.78 -4.90
CA ARG A 136 -16.35 4.35 -3.58
C ARG A 136 -15.58 3.76 -2.41
N SER A 137 -14.32 3.37 -2.63
CA SER A 137 -13.43 2.92 -1.56
C SER A 137 -13.31 3.96 -0.45
N THR A 138 -13.31 3.50 0.81
CA THR A 138 -13.14 4.37 2.00
C THR A 138 -11.68 4.62 2.37
N HIS A 139 -10.74 4.03 1.62
CA HIS A 139 -9.31 4.06 1.90
C HIS A 139 -8.59 5.25 1.24
N GLU A 140 -9.20 6.44 1.24
CA GLU A 140 -8.59 7.65 0.63
C GLU A 140 -7.24 8.03 1.26
N TRP A 141 -6.98 7.58 2.49
CA TRP A 141 -5.71 7.76 3.18
C TRP A 141 -4.54 7.00 2.52
N LEU A 142 -4.80 6.09 1.59
CA LEU A 142 -3.78 5.44 0.78
C LEU A 142 -3.32 6.30 -0.40
N HIS A 143 -4.03 7.38 -0.71
CA HIS A 143 -3.72 8.19 -1.88
C HIS A 143 -2.36 8.90 -1.76
N ASP A 144 -1.99 9.33 -0.56
CA ASP A 144 -0.77 10.13 -0.36
C ASP A 144 0.52 9.34 -0.56
N VAL A 145 0.52 8.01 -0.37
CA VAL A 145 1.75 7.19 -0.44
C VAL A 145 2.41 7.24 -1.82
N GLY A 146 1.63 7.33 -2.90
CA GLY A 146 2.19 7.43 -4.25
C GLY A 146 2.92 8.74 -4.48
N GLU A 147 2.30 9.85 -4.07
CA GLU A 147 2.88 11.19 -4.15
C GLU A 147 4.11 11.31 -3.24
N ASP A 148 3.97 10.92 -1.97
CA ASP A 148 5.03 10.95 -0.95
C ASP A 148 6.29 10.18 -1.39
N LEU A 149 6.12 8.96 -1.91
CA LEU A 149 7.25 8.16 -2.38
C LEU A 149 7.82 8.67 -3.70
N SER A 150 6.97 9.18 -4.60
CA SER A 150 7.41 9.79 -5.86
C SER A 150 8.21 11.07 -5.63
N ASP A 151 7.85 11.86 -4.63
CA ASP A 151 8.58 13.03 -4.15
C ASP A 151 9.99 12.66 -3.70
N ILE A 152 10.09 11.62 -2.85
CA ILE A 152 11.39 11.08 -2.45
C ILE A 152 12.16 10.62 -3.69
N ILE A 153 11.62 9.70 -4.49
CA ILE A 153 12.34 9.05 -5.60
C ILE A 153 12.77 10.07 -6.66
N GLY A 154 11.86 10.97 -7.03
CA GLY A 154 12.00 11.91 -8.14
C GLY A 154 12.88 13.11 -7.86
N GLN A 155 13.14 13.43 -6.58
CA GLN A 155 13.89 14.63 -6.21
C GLN A 155 15.26 14.68 -6.95
N LYS A 156 15.57 15.80 -7.59
CA LYS A 156 16.80 15.94 -8.40
C LYS A 156 18.03 16.11 -7.52
N ASN A 157 17.93 16.97 -6.52
CA ASN A 157 19.03 17.25 -5.60
C ASN A 157 19.01 16.29 -4.41
N LYS A 158 20.08 15.53 -4.22
CA LYS A 158 20.18 14.57 -3.10
C LYS A 158 20.08 15.22 -1.72
N ARG A 159 20.46 16.49 -1.60
CA ARG A 159 20.38 17.23 -0.32
C ARG A 159 18.95 17.53 0.11
N ASP A 160 18.05 17.63 -0.86
CA ASP A 160 16.68 18.09 -0.66
C ASP A 160 15.72 16.91 -0.44
N ILE A 161 16.19 15.67 -0.58
CA ILE A 161 15.39 14.46 -0.32
C ILE A 161 14.75 14.48 1.07
N LYS A 162 15.52 14.95 2.04
CA LYS A 162 15.12 14.99 3.45
C LYS A 162 13.91 15.90 3.72
N THR A 163 13.59 16.82 2.81
CA THR A 163 12.42 17.71 2.96
C THR A 163 11.10 16.97 2.71
N HIS A 164 11.14 15.86 1.95
CA HIS A 164 9.97 15.05 1.63
C HIS A 164 9.69 13.95 2.68
N LEU A 165 10.49 13.87 3.76
CA LEU A 165 10.29 12.84 4.79
C LEU A 165 9.21 13.19 5.82
N GLN A 166 8.91 14.49 6.00
CA GLN A 166 7.90 14.92 6.97
C GLN A 166 6.50 14.39 6.62
N PRO A 167 5.99 14.61 5.38
CA PRO A 167 4.65 14.12 5.01
C PRO A 167 4.52 12.61 5.15
N VAL A 168 5.54 11.86 4.71
CA VAL A 168 5.56 10.39 4.82
C VAL A 168 5.42 9.93 6.26
N VAL A 169 6.14 10.57 7.19
CA VAL A 169 6.08 10.21 8.61
C VAL A 169 4.75 10.61 9.23
N GLU A 170 4.11 11.68 8.78
CA GLU A 170 2.78 12.12 9.25
C GLU A 170 1.67 11.19 8.76
N HIS A 171 1.61 10.95 7.44
CA HIS A 171 0.64 10.07 6.79
C HIS A 171 0.83 8.60 7.17
N TYR A 172 2.09 8.14 7.28
CA TYR A 172 2.47 6.74 7.49
C TYR A 172 3.43 6.54 8.67
N PRO A 173 2.90 6.61 9.92
CA PRO A 173 3.60 6.33 11.18
C PRO A 173 4.53 5.10 11.20
N ASP A 174 4.05 4.04 10.54
CA ASP A 174 4.64 2.72 10.48
C ASP A 174 5.72 2.62 9.39
N PHE A 175 5.93 3.68 8.61
CA PHE A 175 7.07 3.81 7.71
C PHE A 175 8.38 3.72 8.51
N SER A 176 9.25 2.80 8.11
CA SER A 176 10.40 2.39 8.91
C SER A 176 11.70 2.76 8.22
N ARG A 177 12.81 2.71 8.96
CA ARG A 177 14.14 2.85 8.37
C ARG A 177 14.37 1.83 7.24
N LYS A 178 13.87 0.60 7.37
CA LYS A 178 13.99 -0.44 6.32
C LYS A 178 13.23 -0.04 5.05
N HIS A 179 12.04 0.53 5.20
CA HIS A 179 11.24 1.05 4.08
C HIS A 179 11.98 2.19 3.36
N LEU A 180 12.52 3.17 4.11
CA LEU A 180 13.30 4.25 3.51
C LEU A 180 14.54 3.74 2.78
N VAL A 181 15.26 2.77 3.33
CA VAL A 181 16.41 2.18 2.65
C VAL A 181 16.00 1.54 1.33
N ALA A 182 14.87 0.82 1.26
CA ALA A 182 14.39 0.23 0.02
C ALA A 182 13.98 1.30 -1.02
N VAL A 183 13.33 2.38 -0.59
CA VAL A 183 12.98 3.52 -1.47
C VAL A 183 14.24 4.18 -2.03
N LEU A 184 15.24 4.45 -1.17
CA LEU A 184 16.53 5.00 -1.60
C LEU A 184 17.30 4.03 -2.50
N TYR A 185 17.15 2.73 -2.26
CA TYR A 185 17.70 1.70 -3.14
C TYR A 185 17.09 1.79 -4.54
N PHE A 186 15.77 1.77 -4.61
CA PHE A 186 15.06 1.85 -5.88
C PHE A 186 15.41 3.12 -6.64
N ARG A 187 15.61 4.23 -5.94
CA ARG A 187 16.11 5.46 -6.54
C ARG A 187 17.56 5.39 -7.06
N GLY A 188 18.41 4.56 -6.47
CA GLY A 188 19.84 4.52 -6.79
C GLY A 188 20.76 5.29 -5.84
N LEU A 189 20.32 5.56 -4.61
CA LEU A 189 21.11 6.18 -3.55
C LEU A 189 21.34 5.19 -2.41
N MET A 190 22.49 4.50 -2.40
CA MET A 190 22.77 3.42 -1.44
C MET A 190 23.68 3.81 -0.28
N ARG A 191 24.50 4.85 -0.47
CA ARG A 191 25.62 5.18 0.39
C ARG A 191 26.05 6.64 0.23
N GLY A 192 26.96 7.08 1.09
CA GLY A 192 27.53 8.41 1.11
C GLY A 192 26.91 9.32 2.17
N ARG A 193 27.44 10.55 2.28
CA ARG A 193 27.04 11.51 3.31
C ARG A 193 25.55 11.83 3.28
N GLU A 194 25.01 12.18 2.10
CA GLU A 194 23.58 12.51 1.96
C GLU A 194 22.69 11.33 2.34
N TYR A 195 23.06 10.10 1.97
CA TYR A 195 22.33 8.90 2.36
C TYR A 195 22.21 8.78 3.89
N GLN A 196 23.31 8.97 4.62
CA GLN A 196 23.29 8.92 6.09
C GLN A 196 22.46 10.06 6.69
N LEU A 197 22.57 11.28 6.16
CA LEU A 197 21.79 12.43 6.62
C LEU A 197 20.29 12.24 6.42
N ILE A 198 19.87 11.62 5.32
CA ILE A 198 18.46 11.30 5.05
C ILE A 198 17.93 10.29 6.07
N LEU A 199 18.70 9.21 6.34
CA LEU A 199 18.32 8.21 7.33
C LEU A 199 18.31 8.76 8.77
N GLN A 200 19.23 9.69 9.08
CA GLN A 200 19.25 10.40 10.36
C GLN A 200 18.01 11.29 10.48
N LYS A 201 17.66 12.06 9.45
CA LYS A 201 16.46 12.90 9.46
C LYS A 201 15.20 12.09 9.74
N LEU A 202 15.02 10.93 9.10
CA LEU A 202 13.90 10.04 9.44
C LEU A 202 13.87 9.70 10.94
N THR A 203 15.03 9.37 11.51
CA THR A 203 15.14 9.00 12.93
C THR A 203 14.76 10.17 13.84
N GLU A 204 15.18 11.39 13.51
CA GLU A 204 14.83 12.61 14.23
C GLU A 204 13.31 12.89 14.17
N LEU A 205 12.72 12.80 12.99
CA LEU A 205 11.27 13.00 12.80
C LEU A 205 10.45 11.99 13.60
N LYS A 206 10.84 10.72 13.58
CA LYS A 206 10.17 9.68 14.35
C LYS A 206 10.28 9.90 15.87
N LYS A 207 11.41 10.43 16.35
CA LYS A 207 11.58 10.78 17.77
C LYS A 207 10.70 11.96 18.19
N GLN A 208 10.61 13.00 17.35
CA GLN A 208 9.82 14.20 17.62
C GLN A 208 8.31 13.90 17.68
N ARG A 209 7.84 12.96 16.87
CA ARG A 209 6.42 12.61 16.79
C ARG A 209 5.88 11.83 17.99
N GLY A 210 6.74 11.08 18.69
CA GLY A 210 6.32 10.17 19.76
C GLY A 210 5.51 8.97 19.27
N SER A 211 5.01 8.16 20.21
CA SER A 211 4.11 7.04 19.91
C SER A 211 2.71 7.57 19.59
N SER A 212 2.20 7.26 18.41
CA SER A 212 0.84 7.59 17.99
C SER A 212 0.11 6.29 17.69
N ASN A 213 -1.03 6.08 18.36
CA ASN A 213 -1.93 4.98 18.06
C ASN A 213 -2.76 5.32 16.81
N THR A 214 -2.15 5.20 15.63
CA THR A 214 -2.90 5.22 14.39
C THR A 214 -3.51 3.85 14.13
N ARG A 215 -4.83 3.79 13.93
CA ARG A 215 -5.52 2.54 13.53
C ARG A 215 -5.16 2.09 12.11
N ARG A 216 -4.63 2.99 11.28
CA ARG A 216 -4.25 2.73 9.90
C ARG A 216 -2.81 2.22 9.84
N VAL A 217 -2.63 1.08 9.19
CA VAL A 217 -1.34 0.39 9.05
C VAL A 217 -1.17 -0.01 7.60
N LEU A 218 -0.09 0.41 6.97
CA LEU A 218 0.27 0.04 5.59
C LEU A 218 1.63 -0.63 5.60
N PHE A 219 2.67 0.12 5.97
CA PHE A 219 4.05 -0.32 5.89
C PHE A 219 4.40 -1.43 6.88
N ALA A 220 3.74 -1.56 8.04
CA ALA A 220 4.00 -2.71 8.91
C ALA A 220 3.56 -4.05 8.28
N THR A 221 2.66 -4.01 7.29
CA THR A 221 2.23 -5.20 6.53
C THR A 221 3.09 -5.48 5.30
N ILE A 222 4.01 -4.56 4.95
CA ILE A 222 4.88 -4.68 3.78
C ILE A 222 6.29 -5.05 4.25
N PRO A 223 6.78 -6.27 3.99
CA PRO A 223 8.16 -6.60 4.34
C PRO A 223 9.14 -5.85 3.43
N ALA A 224 10.07 -5.11 4.03
CA ALA A 224 11.23 -4.56 3.32
C ALA A 224 12.42 -5.53 3.38
N THR A 225 12.73 -6.16 2.24
CA THR A 225 13.93 -6.98 2.07
C THR A 225 15.11 -6.05 1.76
N VAL A 226 15.73 -5.53 2.81
CA VAL A 226 16.99 -4.81 2.66
C VAL A 226 18.11 -5.83 2.68
N ASN A 227 18.78 -6.02 1.54
CA ASN A 227 20.01 -6.80 1.50
C ASN A 227 21.13 -5.96 2.15
N THR A 228 21.31 -6.12 3.46
CA THR A 228 22.22 -5.32 4.30
C THR A 228 23.67 -5.77 4.22
N ASP A 229 24.01 -6.74 3.36
CA ASP A 229 25.33 -7.39 3.30
C ASP A 229 26.48 -6.52 2.78
N CYS A 230 26.30 -5.19 2.73
CA CYS A 230 27.37 -4.23 2.47
C CYS A 230 27.70 -3.33 3.68
N LEU A 231 27.17 -3.63 4.87
CA LEU A 231 27.48 -2.89 6.12
C LEU A 231 28.46 -3.61 7.05
N SER A 232 28.91 -4.82 6.73
CA SER A 232 30.00 -5.51 7.44
C SER A 232 31.37 -5.07 6.95
N ASN A 233 31.70 -3.79 7.13
CA ASN A 233 33.09 -3.32 7.09
C ASN A 233 33.27 -2.22 8.15
N LEU A 234 33.20 -2.63 9.41
CA LEU A 234 33.91 -1.94 10.47
C LEU A 234 35.33 -2.53 10.50
N PRO A 235 36.39 -1.74 10.28
CA PRO A 235 37.73 -2.21 10.55
C PRO A 235 37.87 -2.32 12.07
N LEU A 236 37.90 -3.55 12.58
CA LEU A 236 38.41 -3.85 13.92
C LEU A 236 39.92 -3.61 13.90
N SER A 237 40.30 -2.34 14.01
CA SER A 237 41.68 -1.93 14.21
C SER A 237 41.95 -1.81 15.70
N CYS A 238 42.85 -2.67 16.17
CA CYS A 238 43.73 -2.47 17.32
C CYS A 238 43.09 -2.52 18.72
N LEU A 239 42.94 -3.72 19.27
CA LEU A 239 43.33 -3.96 20.66
C LEU A 239 44.72 -4.60 20.64
N SER A 240 45.73 -3.73 20.64
CA SER A 240 47.09 -4.10 21.00
C SER A 240 47.12 -4.49 22.47
N LEU A 241 47.72 -5.66 22.72
CA LEU A 241 48.52 -6.04 23.88
C LEU A 241 48.78 -4.90 24.88
N LEU A 242 48.54 -5.17 26.16
CA LEU A 242 49.49 -4.87 27.25
C LEU A 242 49.02 -5.57 28.54
N SER A 243 49.94 -6.40 29.06
CA SER A 243 50.12 -6.94 30.42
C SER A 243 48.94 -7.59 31.13
#